data_AF-A0AAE5LRM2-F1
#
_entry.id   AF-A0AAE5LRM2-F1
#
_cell.length_a   1.000
_cell.length_b   1.000
_cell.length_c   1.000
_cell.angle_alpha   90.00
_cell.angle_beta   90.00
_cell.angle_gamma   90.00
#
_symmetry.space_group_name_H-M   'P 1'
#
loop_
_entity.id
_entity.type
_entity.pdbx_description
1 polymer ?
#
loop_
_entity_poly.entity_id
_entity_poly.type
_entity_poly.pdbx_seq_one_letter_code
_entity_poly.pdbx_strand_id
1 'polypeptide(L)' 'MIVKIQKSLNDNSMLIYSEDREIMYQDTLDPDIDKVLGNKCKGYFQAELDKNNQLVIGKKIRNQNW' A
#
# COMPACT_ATOMS: atom_id res chain seq x y z
N MET A 1 -3.75 11.09 1.98
CA MET A 1 -3.28 10.32 3.17
C MET A 1 -2.03 9.51 2.81
N ILE A 2 -1.38 8.89 3.80
CA ILE A 2 -0.26 7.98 3.59
C ILE A 2 -0.69 6.58 4.00
N VAL A 3 -0.38 5.59 3.16
CA VAL A 3 -0.55 4.18 3.49
C VAL A 3 0.76 3.43 3.33
N LYS A 4 0.92 2.37 4.10
CA LYS A 4 1.97 1.38 3.98
C LYS A 4 1.40 0.17 3.25
N ILE A 5 2.08 -0.23 2.20
CA ILE A 5 1.76 -1.43 1.44
C ILE A 5 2.85 -2.45 1.68
N GLN A 6 2.45 -3.65 2.10
CA GLN A 6 3.34 -4.74 2.42
C GLN A 6 2.93 -6.00 1.65
N LYS A 7 3.88 -6.56 0.88
CA LYS A 7 3.72 -7.84 0.21
C LYS A 7 3.63 -8.95 1.25
N SER A 8 2.73 -9.90 0.99
CA SER A 8 2.77 -11.19 1.67
C SER A 8 4.01 -11.98 1.24
N LEU A 9 4.51 -12.81 2.14
CA LEU A 9 5.62 -13.74 1.85
C LEU A 9 5.12 -15.10 1.35
N ASN A 10 3.83 -15.39 1.55
CA ASN A 10 3.28 -16.74 1.41
C ASN A 10 2.27 -16.86 0.26
N ASP A 11 1.78 -15.74 -0.27
CA ASP A 11 0.80 -15.70 -1.35
C ASP A 11 0.94 -14.40 -2.18
N ASN A 12 0.16 -14.31 -3.26
CA ASN A 12 0.13 -13.14 -4.13
C ASN A 12 -0.81 -12.05 -3.59
N SER A 13 -0.65 -11.68 -2.32
CA SER A 13 -1.44 -10.64 -1.68
C SER A 13 -0.58 -9.51 -1.12
N MET A 14 -1.23 -8.38 -0.86
CA MET A 14 -0.66 -7.22 -0.20
C MET A 14 -1.58 -6.73 0.91
N LEU A 15 -0.98 -6.25 2.00
CA LEU A 15 -1.67 -5.56 3.08
C LEU A 15 -1.48 -4.06 2.92
N ILE A 16 -2.57 -3.31 2.93
CA ILE A 16 -2.61 -1.85 2.81
C ILE A 16 -3.16 -1.27 4.10
N TYR A 17 -2.43 -0.36 4.74
CA TYR A 17 -2.89 0.27 5.98
C TYR A 17 -2.33 1.67 6.23
N SER A 18 -3.13 2.53 6.87
CA SER A 18 -2.69 3.83 7.38
C SER A 18 -2.01 3.70 8.75
N GLU A 19 -1.35 4.77 9.20
CA GLU A 19 -0.64 4.83 10.49
C GLU A 19 -1.57 4.60 11.69
N ASP A 20 -2.72 5.28 11.67
CA ASP A 20 -3.79 5.19 12.66
C ASP A 20 -4.68 3.95 12.52
N ARG A 21 -4.46 3.14 11.46
CA ARG A 21 -5.23 1.95 11.10
C ARG A 21 -6.72 2.22 10.83
N GLU A 22 -7.11 3.46 10.54
CA GLU A 22 -8.47 3.76 10.05
C GLU A 22 -8.73 3.11 8.69
N ILE A 23 -7.67 2.93 7.89
CA ILE A 23 -7.68 2.11 6.68
C ILE A 23 -6.83 0.89 6.93
N MET A 24 -7.45 -0.28 6.73
CA MET A 24 -6.77 -1.56 6.73
C MET A 24 -7.57 -2.55 5.88
N TYR A 25 -6.94 -3.06 4.84
CA TYR A 25 -7.49 -4.18 4.08
C TYR A 25 -6.39 -4.93 3.35
N GLN A 26 -6.72 -6.17 2.97
CA GLN A 26 -5.86 -7.04 2.18
C GLN A 26 -6.43 -7.14 0.78
N ASP A 27 -5.56 -7.13 -0.22
CA ASP A 27 -5.92 -7.27 -1.62
C ASP A 27 -4.91 -8.15 -2.34
N THR A 28 -5.21 -8.54 -3.57
CA THR A 28 -4.25 -9.19 -4.48
C THR A 28 -3.08 -8.24 -4.73
N LEU A 29 -1.85 -8.77 -4.79
CA LEU A 29 -0.67 -7.97 -5.07
C LEU A 29 -0.79 -7.33 -6.46
N ASP A 30 -0.86 -5.99 -6.48
CA ASP A 30 -0.88 -5.20 -7.69
C ASP A 30 0.51 -5.25 -8.39
N PRO A 31 0.59 -5.64 -9.68
CA PRO A 31 1.86 -5.73 -10.41
C PRO A 31 2.64 -4.42 -10.52
N ASP A 32 1.96 -3.27 -10.59
CA ASP A 32 2.62 -1.96 -10.63
C ASP A 32 3.21 -1.61 -9.27
N ILE A 33 2.51 -1.95 -8.19
CA ILE A 33 3.04 -1.83 -6.82
C ILE A 33 4.23 -2.77 -6.62
N ASP A 34 4.14 -4.01 -7.11
CA ASP A 34 5.23 -4.99 -7.03
C ASP A 34 6.50 -4.47 -7.71
N LYS A 35 6.35 -3.93 -8.93
CA LYS A 35 7.42 -3.29 -9.72
C LYS A 35 8.04 -2.10 -9.01
N VAL A 36 7.22 -1.23 -8.41
CA VAL A 36 7.68 -0.04 -7.68
C VAL A 36 8.39 -0.41 -6.36
N LEU A 37 8.00 -1.51 -5.73
CA LEU A 37 8.66 -2.04 -4.55
C LEU A 37 9.97 -2.78 -4.88
N GLY A 38 10.04 -3.44 -6.04
CA GLY A 38 11.18 -4.27 -6.44
C GLY A 38 11.48 -5.33 -5.38
N ASN A 39 12.74 -5.44 -4.96
CA ASN A 39 13.19 -6.40 -3.95
C ASN A 39 12.71 -6.09 -2.51
N LYS A 40 11.98 -4.98 -2.29
CA LYS A 40 11.47 -4.63 -0.96
C LYS A 40 10.11 -5.27 -0.73
N CYS A 41 9.91 -5.83 0.47
CA CYS A 41 8.61 -6.37 0.87
C CYS A 41 7.60 -5.30 1.29
N LYS A 42 8.01 -4.04 1.49
CA LYS A 42 7.12 -2.95 1.91
C LYS A 42 7.56 -1.57 1.42
N GLY A 43 6.61 -0.65 1.34
CA GLY A 43 6.83 0.75 1.03
C GLY A 43 5.65 1.63 1.45
N TYR A 44 5.86 2.94 1.37
CA TYR A 44 4.86 3.94 1.74
C TYR A 44 4.43 4.71 0.49
N PHE A 45 3.14 4.99 0.40
CA PHE A 45 2.52 5.59 -0.77
C PHE A 45 1.58 6.70 -0.34
N GLN A 46 1.52 7.77 -1.13
CA GLN A 46 0.41 8.69 -1.06
C GLN A 46 -0.83 7.97 -1.59
N ALA A 47 -1.92 8.04 -0.86
CA ALA A 47 -3.21 7.49 -1.27
C ALA A 47 -4.31 8.51 -1.02
N GLU A 48 -5.42 8.38 -1.73
CA GLU A 48 -6.60 9.24 -1.64
C GLU A 48 -7.86 8.38 -1.79
N LEU A 49 -8.98 8.82 -1.21
CA LEU A 49 -10.28 8.19 -1.47
C LEU A 49 -10.91 8.90 -2.66
N ASP A 50 -11.38 8.13 -3.65
CA ASP A 50 -12.12 8.69 -4.77
C ASP A 50 -13.56 9.07 -4.38
N LYS A 51 -14.35 9.54 -5.34
CA LYS A 51 -15.76 9.93 -5.14
C LYS A 51 -16.67 8.76 -4.72
N ASN A 52 -16.20 7.53 -4.88
CA ASN A 52 -16.90 6.29 -4.52
C ASN A 52 -16.35 5.68 -3.22
N ASN A 53 -15.52 6.41 -2.47
CA ASN A 53 -14.79 5.93 -1.28
C ASN A 53 -13.88 4.72 -1.56
N GLN A 54 -13.36 4.59 -2.78
CA GLN A 54 -12.34 3.60 -3.11
C GLN A 54 -10.95 4.19 -2.90
N LEU A 55 -10.04 3.41 -2.32
CA LEU A 55 -8.67 3.85 -2.10
C LEU A 55 -7.90 3.82 -3.43
N VAL A 56 -7.41 4.98 -3.84
CA VAL A 56 -6.56 5.15 -5.00
C VAL A 56 -5.12 5.32 -4.53
N ILE A 57 -4.24 4.39 -4.92
CA ILE A 57 -2.82 4.45 -4.60
C ILE A 57 -2.11 5.32 -5.63
N GLY A 58 -1.40 6.34 -5.14
CA GLY A 58 -0.59 7.25 -5.94
C GLY A 58 0.90 6.93 -5.85
N LYS A 59 1.72 7.98 -5.83
CA LYS A 59 3.18 7.85 -5.86
C LYS A 59 3.76 7.22 -4.59
N LYS A 60 4.82 6.42 -4.77
CA LYS A 60 5.70 6.01 -3.67
C LYS A 60 6.33 7.25 -3.03
N ILE A 61 6.34 7.29 -1.71
CA ILE A 61 6.96 8.35 -0.94
C ILE A 61 8.12 7.80 -0.11
N ARG A 62 8.82 8.70 0.60
CA ARG A 62 9.88 8.31 1.52
C ARG A 62 9.32 7.41 2.62
N ASN A 63 10.17 6.52 3.12
CA ASN A 63 9.82 5.67 4.24
C ASN A 63 9.39 6.51 5.43
N GLN A 64 8.28 6.13 6.04
CA GLN A 64 7.84 6.65 7.33
C GLN A 64 8.35 5.73 8.45
N ASN A 65 8.48 6.24 9.68
CA ASN A 65 9.07 5.50 10.81
C ASN A 65 8.02 4.71 11.64
N TRP A 66 6.92 4.29 11.02
CA TRP A 66 5.83 3.53 11.67
C TRP A 66 5.54 2.18 10.97
#